data_AF-A0A9D0X916-F1
#
_entry.id   AF-A0A9D0X916-F1
#
_cell.length_a   1.000
_cell.length_b   1.000
_cell.length_c   1.000
_cell.angle_alpha   90.00
_cell.angle_beta   90.00
_cell.angle_gamma   90.00
#
_symmetry.space_group_name_H-M   'P 1'
#
loop_
_entity.id
_entity.type
_entity.pdbx_description
1 polymer ?
#
loop_
_entity_poly.entity_id
_entity_poly.type
_entity_poly.pdbx_seq_one_letter_code
_entity_poly.pdbx_strand_id
1 'polypeptide(L)'
;MARPDERRQSVAVNVGGIHVGGGYPIVVQSMTNTDTADVSGTVEQVARLHRAGSELVRITVDRDEAAAAVPHIREKLLARGVDVPLVGDFHYIGHTLLSAHPACAEALAKYRINPGNVGFRAKRDAQFS
;
A
#
# COMPACT_ATOMS: atom_id res chain seq x y z
N MET A 1 -19.64 28.55 11.72
CA MET A 1 -18.86 27.37 11.29
C MET A 1 -19.17 26.25 12.27
N ALA A 2 -19.54 25.06 11.78
CA ALA A 2 -19.72 23.91 12.65
C ALA A 2 -18.37 23.58 13.31
N ARG A 3 -18.39 23.27 14.62
CA ARG A 3 -17.19 22.75 15.29
C ARG A 3 -16.90 21.37 14.68
N PRO A 4 -15.62 21.02 14.45
CA PRO A 4 -15.31 19.67 14.02
C PRO A 4 -15.81 18.70 15.08
N ASP A 5 -16.47 17.63 14.64
CA ASP A 5 -16.92 16.56 15.52
C ASP A 5 -15.74 16.00 16.31
N GLU A 6 -16.02 15.49 17.51
CA GLU A 6 -15.01 14.81 18.31
C GLU A 6 -14.42 13.62 17.53
N ARG A 7 -13.09 13.48 17.59
CA ARG A 7 -12.40 12.39 16.91
C ARG A 7 -12.90 11.04 17.41
N ARG A 8 -13.34 10.19 16.49
CA ARG A 8 -13.76 8.81 16.79
C ARG A 8 -12.63 8.02 17.48
N GLN A 9 -12.95 7.40 18.63
CA GLN A 9 -12.07 6.45 19.30
C GLN A 9 -11.86 5.20 18.44
N SER A 10 -10.61 4.81 18.22
CA SER A 10 -10.21 3.70 17.36
C SER A 10 -8.96 3.02 17.89
N VAL A 11 -8.73 1.77 17.52
CA VAL A 11 -7.46 1.08 17.78
C VAL A 11 -6.39 1.67 16.87
N ALA A 12 -5.19 1.89 17.40
CA ALA A 12 -4.05 2.32 16.59
C ALA A 12 -3.50 1.13 15.77
N VAL A 13 -3.21 1.36 14.49
CA VAL A 13 -2.59 0.39 13.59
C VAL A 13 -1.24 0.95 13.13
N ASN A 14 -0.17 0.16 13.30
CA ASN A 14 1.16 0.52 12.82
C ASN A 14 1.29 0.13 11.33
N VAL A 15 1.67 1.09 10.48
CA VAL A 15 1.96 0.93 9.05
C VAL A 15 3.39 1.37 8.80
N GLY A 16 4.34 0.45 8.87
CA GLY A 16 5.76 0.73 8.62
C GLY A 16 6.37 1.82 9.53
N GLY A 17 5.95 1.86 10.80
CA GLY A 17 6.35 2.88 11.79
C GLY A 17 5.34 4.02 11.97
N ILE A 18 4.41 4.21 11.03
CA ILE A 18 3.39 5.26 11.08
C ILE A 18 2.11 4.74 11.72
N HIS A 19 1.64 5.40 12.78
CA HIS A 19 0.45 4.98 13.52
C HIS A 19 -0.82 5.66 12.98
N VAL A 20 -1.80 4.84 12.60
CA VAL A 20 -3.12 5.28 12.11
C VAL A 20 -4.20 4.95 13.14
N GLY A 21 -4.98 5.94 13.57
CA GLY A 21 -6.04 5.78 14.58
C GLY A 21 -5.55 6.05 16.01
N GLY A 22 -6.27 5.61 17.04
CA GLY A 22 -5.81 5.64 18.44
C GLY A 22 -5.46 7.01 19.03
N GLY A 23 -5.96 8.11 18.45
CA GLY A 23 -5.63 9.46 18.88
C GLY A 23 -4.37 10.06 18.23
N TYR A 24 -3.63 9.29 17.42
CA TYR A 24 -2.53 9.81 16.61
C TYR A 24 -3.04 10.82 15.54
N PRO A 25 -2.18 11.73 15.05
CA PRO A 25 -2.53 12.68 13.99
C PRO A 25 -3.20 12.05 12.77
N ILE A 26 -3.96 12.84 12.00
CA ILE A 26 -4.53 12.37 10.73
C ILE A 26 -3.37 12.18 9.75
N VAL A 27 -3.19 10.95 9.26
CA VAL A 27 -2.14 10.59 8.30
C VAL A 27 -2.59 10.94 6.88
N VAL A 28 -1.77 11.69 6.15
CA VAL A 28 -1.96 12.00 4.73
C VAL A 28 -1.37 10.86 3.88
N GLN A 29 -2.19 10.29 3.01
CA GLN A 29 -1.77 9.25 2.08
C GLN A 29 -2.18 9.60 0.64
N SER A 30 -1.43 9.07 -0.32
CA SER A 30 -1.70 9.22 -1.75
C SER A 30 -1.53 7.89 -2.48
N MET A 31 -1.80 7.88 -3.78
CA MET A 31 -1.63 6.72 -4.64
C MET A 31 -0.93 7.13 -5.92
N THR A 32 -0.01 6.30 -6.40
CA THR A 32 0.60 6.47 -7.72
C THR A 32 -0.42 6.28 -8.83
N ASN A 33 -0.10 6.80 -10.01
CA ASN A 33 -0.84 6.52 -11.24
C ASN A 33 0.08 6.06 -12.39
N THR A 34 1.36 5.84 -12.12
CA THR A 34 2.27 5.13 -13.01
C THR A 34 1.92 3.65 -13.07
N ASP A 35 2.34 3.00 -14.15
CA ASP A 35 2.37 1.55 -14.18
C ASP A 35 3.43 1.05 -13.19
N THR A 36 3.05 0.24 -12.21
CA THR A 36 3.97 -0.28 -11.19
C THR A 36 5.12 -1.09 -11.81
N ALA A 37 4.90 -1.73 -12.97
CA ALA A 37 5.96 -2.42 -13.70
C ALA A 37 7.05 -1.45 -14.23
N ASP A 38 6.72 -0.17 -14.44
CA ASP A 38 7.71 0.89 -14.63
C ASP A 38 8.30 1.29 -13.27
N VAL A 39 9.34 0.55 -12.87
CA VAL A 39 10.08 0.76 -11.62
C VAL A 39 10.59 2.19 -11.53
N SER A 40 11.17 2.74 -12.60
CA SER A 40 11.80 4.06 -12.56
C SER A 40 10.75 5.16 -12.42
N GLY A 41 9.69 5.12 -13.23
CA GLY A 41 8.59 6.08 -13.14
C GLY A 41 7.88 6.03 -11.79
N THR A 42 7.66 4.82 -11.26
CA THR A 42 7.02 4.64 -9.96
C THR A 42 7.89 5.13 -8.81
N VAL A 43 9.20 4.85 -8.81
CA VAL A 43 10.14 5.41 -7.81
C VAL A 43 10.14 6.93 -7.84
N GLU A 44 10.21 7.54 -9.03
CA GLU A 44 10.15 9.00 -9.15
C GLU A 44 8.84 9.57 -8.60
N GLN A 45 7.71 8.96 -8.94
CA GLN A 45 6.42 9.44 -8.44
C GLN A 45 6.26 9.26 -6.93
N VAL A 46 6.64 8.11 -6.38
CA VAL A 46 6.60 7.87 -4.92
C VAL A 46 7.46 8.90 -4.20
N ALA A 47 8.68 9.15 -4.68
CA ALA A 47 9.56 10.16 -4.09
C ALA A 47 8.97 11.57 -4.15
N ARG A 48 8.33 11.96 -5.28
CA ARG A 48 7.64 13.25 -5.40
C ARG A 48 6.47 13.36 -4.43
N LEU A 49 5.63 12.33 -4.32
CA LEU A 49 4.47 12.30 -3.42
C LEU A 49 4.92 12.41 -1.96
N HIS A 50 5.96 11.67 -1.57
CA HIS A 50 6.52 11.74 -0.24
C HIS A 50 7.06 13.14 0.10
N ARG A 51 7.86 13.73 -0.80
CA ARG A 51 8.37 15.10 -0.63
C ARG A 51 7.27 16.16 -0.56
N ALA A 52 6.13 15.92 -1.21
CA ALA A 52 4.95 16.78 -1.12
C ALA A 52 4.17 16.62 0.20
N GLY A 53 4.58 15.71 1.08
CA GLY A 53 3.96 15.49 2.40
C GLY A 53 3.13 14.20 2.50
N SER A 54 3.17 13.31 1.51
CA SER A 54 2.52 12.00 1.64
C SER A 54 3.29 11.13 2.63
N GLU A 55 2.66 10.80 3.75
CA GLU A 55 3.22 9.97 4.81
C GLU A 55 3.15 8.48 4.45
N LEU A 56 2.15 8.07 3.67
CA LEU A 56 2.03 6.72 3.09
C LEU A 56 1.81 6.83 1.58
N VAL A 57 2.35 5.91 0.78
CA VAL A 57 2.10 5.89 -0.68
C VAL A 57 1.59 4.53 -1.11
N ARG A 58 0.44 4.52 -1.78
CA ARG A 58 -0.17 3.32 -2.35
C ARG A 58 0.25 3.10 -3.81
N ILE A 59 0.48 1.86 -4.19
CA ILE A 59 0.78 1.44 -5.56
C ILE A 59 -0.14 0.28 -5.97
N THR A 60 -0.54 0.22 -7.24
CA THR A 60 -1.34 -0.90 -7.76
C THR A 60 -0.48 -2.16 -7.89
N VAL A 61 -1.01 -3.32 -7.50
CA VAL A 61 -0.37 -4.63 -7.72
C VAL A 61 -1.43 -5.57 -8.30
N ASP A 62 -1.53 -5.59 -9.63
CA ASP A 62 -2.62 -6.22 -10.39
C ASP A 62 -2.20 -7.39 -11.27
N ARG A 63 -0.89 -7.61 -11.45
CA ARG A 63 -0.30 -8.70 -12.26
C ARG A 63 1.12 -9.02 -11.82
N ASP A 64 1.68 -10.10 -12.33
CA ASP A 64 3.01 -10.62 -11.98
C ASP A 64 4.12 -9.59 -12.20
N GLU A 65 4.10 -8.82 -13.29
CA GLU A 65 5.14 -7.82 -13.56
C GLU A 65 5.11 -6.68 -12.54
N ALA A 66 3.93 -6.27 -12.10
CA ALA A 66 3.76 -5.27 -11.05
C ALA A 66 4.26 -5.81 -9.71
N ALA A 67 3.92 -7.06 -9.36
CA ALA A 67 4.37 -7.70 -8.13
C ALA A 67 5.90 -7.86 -8.09
N ALA A 68 6.50 -8.33 -9.18
CA ALA A 68 7.95 -8.48 -9.32
C ALA A 68 8.70 -7.13 -9.24
N ALA A 69 8.06 -6.02 -9.61
CA ALA A 69 8.65 -4.69 -9.55
C ALA A 69 8.71 -4.09 -8.13
N VAL A 70 7.81 -4.48 -7.21
CA VAL A 70 7.69 -3.87 -5.87
C VAL A 70 9.00 -3.92 -5.06
N PRO A 71 9.73 -5.05 -4.97
CA PRO A 71 11.01 -5.09 -4.23
C PRO A 71 12.05 -4.12 -4.80
N HIS A 72 12.14 -4.01 -6.13
CA HIS A 72 13.05 -3.09 -6.79
C HIS A 72 12.68 -1.62 -6.58
N ILE A 73 11.37 -1.31 -6.52
CA ILE A 73 10.88 0.03 -6.16
C ILE A 73 11.31 0.36 -4.72
N ARG A 74 11.07 -0.55 -3.77
CA ARG A 74 11.45 -0.38 -2.36
C ARG A 74 12.96 -0.16 -2.21
N GLU A 75 13.77 -1.01 -2.82
CA GLU A 75 15.24 -0.91 -2.80
C GLU A 75 15.73 0.44 -3.33
N LYS A 76 15.24 0.87 -4.50
CA LYS A 76 15.64 2.14 -5.10
C LYS A 76 15.18 3.36 -4.29
N LEU A 77 14.02 3.30 -3.64
CA LEU A 77 13.57 4.35 -2.74
C LEU A 77 14.48 4.47 -1.51
N LEU A 78 14.83 3.34 -0.89
CA LEU A 78 15.75 3.30 0.25
C LEU A 78 17.15 3.80 -0.13
N ALA A 79 17.66 3.40 -1.30
CA ALA A 79 18.95 3.89 -1.82
C ALA A 79 18.97 5.42 -2.03
N ARG A 80 17.80 6.06 -2.16
CA ARG A 80 17.63 7.51 -2.27
C ARG A 80 17.31 8.19 -0.93
N GLY A 81 17.34 7.46 0.18
CA GLY A 81 16.94 7.96 1.50
C GLY A 81 15.44 8.24 1.62
N VAL A 82 14.62 7.65 0.76
CA VAL A 82 13.15 7.78 0.80
C VAL A 82 12.57 6.53 1.45
N ASP A 83 12.34 6.57 2.76
CA ASP A 83 11.75 5.45 3.51
C ASP A 83 10.26 5.66 3.79
N VAL A 84 9.50 5.97 2.75
CA VAL A 84 8.03 6.07 2.86
C VAL A 84 7.41 4.66 2.84
N PRO A 85 6.48 4.32 3.75
CA PRO A 85 5.81 3.02 3.72
C PRO A 85 4.95 2.86 2.47
N LEU A 86 5.14 1.73 1.77
CA LEU A 86 4.38 1.38 0.57
C LEU A 86 3.15 0.54 0.92
N VAL A 87 2.01 0.88 0.34
CA VAL A 87 0.76 0.11 0.46
C VAL A 87 0.46 -0.56 -0.88
N GLY A 88 0.29 -1.88 -0.90
CA GLY A 88 -0.09 -2.61 -2.12
C GLY A 88 -1.60 -2.63 -2.31
N ASP A 89 -2.10 -2.15 -3.45
CA ASP A 89 -3.50 -2.23 -3.83
C ASP A 89 -3.74 -3.44 -4.73
N PHE A 90 -4.35 -4.48 -4.15
CA PHE A 90 -4.56 -5.76 -4.83
C PHE A 90 -5.99 -5.90 -5.34
N HIS A 91 -6.12 -6.38 -6.58
CA HIS A 91 -7.41 -6.65 -7.23
C HIS A 91 -7.45 -8.07 -7.77
N TYR A 92 -8.62 -8.75 -7.64
CA TYR A 92 -8.96 -10.06 -8.21
C TYR A 92 -8.05 -11.23 -7.82
N ILE A 93 -6.78 -11.19 -8.21
CA ILE A 93 -5.76 -12.22 -8.06
C ILE A 93 -4.75 -11.91 -6.94
N GLY A 94 -5.10 -11.01 -6.02
CA GLY A 94 -4.18 -10.56 -4.95
C GLY A 94 -3.57 -11.69 -4.12
N HIS A 95 -4.37 -12.69 -3.76
CA HIS A 95 -3.90 -13.88 -3.05
C HIS A 95 -2.84 -14.65 -3.87
N THR A 96 -3.08 -14.83 -5.18
CA THR A 96 -2.16 -15.54 -6.08
C THR A 96 -0.85 -14.79 -6.19
N LEU A 97 -0.91 -13.45 -6.35
CA LEU A 97 0.27 -12.60 -6.45
C LEU A 97 1.09 -12.60 -5.15
N LEU A 98 0.43 -12.53 -3.99
CA LEU A 98 1.12 -12.58 -2.69
C LEU A 98 1.80 -13.94 -2.46
N SER A 99 1.18 -15.04 -2.88
CA SER A 99 1.80 -16.38 -2.77
C SER A 99 2.93 -16.60 -3.77
N ALA A 100 2.79 -16.11 -5.01
CA ALA A 100 3.78 -16.29 -6.06
C ALA A 100 4.99 -15.34 -5.91
N HIS A 101 4.80 -14.16 -5.30
CA HIS A 101 5.82 -13.13 -5.13
C HIS A 101 6.01 -12.78 -3.65
N PRO A 102 6.61 -13.66 -2.83
CA PRO A 102 6.82 -13.40 -1.40
C PRO A 102 7.67 -12.15 -1.13
N ALA A 103 8.63 -11.83 -2.00
CA ALA A 103 9.41 -10.60 -1.90
C ALA A 103 8.55 -9.33 -2.04
N CYS A 104 7.48 -9.37 -2.86
CA CYS A 104 6.51 -8.28 -2.96
C CYS A 104 5.80 -8.08 -1.63
N ALA A 105 5.34 -9.17 -1.01
CA ALA A 105 4.69 -9.16 0.29
C ALA A 105 5.60 -8.53 1.36
N GLU A 106 6.85 -9.00 1.46
CA GLU A 106 7.84 -8.50 2.42
C GLU A 106 8.21 -7.02 2.24
N ALA A 107 8.21 -6.53 0.98
CA ALA A 107 8.58 -5.15 0.67
C ALA A 107 7.48 -4.11 0.99
N LEU A 108 6.23 -4.55 1.18
CA LEU A 108 5.08 -3.69 1.45
C LEU A 108 4.82 -3.55 2.96
N ALA A 109 4.44 -2.36 3.40
CA ALA A 109 4.09 -2.09 4.80
C ALA A 109 2.62 -2.42 5.13
N LYS A 110 1.76 -2.56 4.11
CA LYS A 110 0.33 -2.85 4.25
C LYS A 110 -0.26 -3.37 2.94
N TYR A 111 -1.26 -4.24 3.04
CA TYR A 111 -2.08 -4.68 1.92
C TYR A 111 -3.48 -4.06 1.96
N ARG A 112 -3.94 -3.52 0.84
CA ARG A 112 -5.35 -3.14 0.63
C ARG A 112 -6.01 -4.29 -0.10
N ILE A 113 -7.02 -4.88 0.54
CA ILE A 113 -7.88 -5.90 -0.07
C ILE A 113 -9.29 -5.34 -0.22
N ASN A 114 -9.90 -5.54 -1.39
CA ASN A 114 -11.32 -5.28 -1.62
C ASN A 114 -12.11 -6.60 -1.56
N PRO A 115 -12.95 -6.83 -0.54
CA PRO A 115 -13.72 -8.07 -0.41
C PRO A 115 -14.74 -8.29 -1.54
N GLY A 116 -15.12 -7.24 -2.28
CA GLY A 116 -15.97 -7.37 -3.47
C GLY A 116 -15.25 -7.91 -4.70
N ASN A 117 -13.91 -7.88 -4.72
CA ASN A 117 -13.12 -8.27 -5.89
C ASN A 117 -12.48 -9.66 -5.75
N VAL A 118 -12.67 -10.39 -4.65
CA VAL A 118 -11.97 -11.65 -4.33
C VAL A 118 -12.83 -12.90 -4.59
N GLY A 119 -13.77 -12.82 -5.53
CA GLY A 119 -14.67 -13.92 -5.89
C GLY A 119 -15.94 -14.02 -5.03
N PHE A 120 -16.94 -14.77 -5.50
CA PHE A 120 -18.25 -14.89 -4.86
C PHE A 120 -18.39 -16.20 -4.05
N ARG A 121 -19.13 -16.13 -2.93
CA ARG A 121 -19.55 -17.27 -2.08
C ARG A 121 -18.36 -18.07 -1.52
N ALA A 122 -18.37 -19.41 -1.59
CA ALA A 122 -17.36 -20.28 -0.97
C ALA A 122 -15.90 -20.00 -1.42
N LYS A 123 -15.72 -19.39 -2.61
CA LYS A 123 -14.40 -18.96 -3.09
C LYS A 123 -13.84 -17.75 -2.34
N ARG A 124 -14.65 -17.00 -1.59
CA ARG A 124 -14.17 -15.84 -0.81
C ARG A 124 -13.37 -16.32 0.40
N ASP A 125 -13.90 -17.26 1.18
CA ASP A 125 -13.31 -17.64 2.47
C ASP A 125 -11.99 -18.39 2.32
N ALA A 126 -11.87 -19.26 1.29
CA ALA A 126 -10.62 -19.98 0.99
C ALA A 126 -9.47 -19.08 0.53
N GLN A 127 -9.76 -17.83 0.15
CA GLN A 127 -8.76 -16.85 -0.30
C GLN A 127 -8.29 -15.92 0.83
N PHE A 128 -8.88 -16.07 2.02
CA PHE A 128 -8.52 -15.36 3.25
C PHE A 128 -7.99 -16.28 4.35
N SER A 129 -8.08 -17.61 4.18
CA SER A 129 -7.52 -18.64 5.05
C SER A 129 -6.07 -18.97 4.69
#